data_AF-A0A2N2D091-F1
#
_entry.id   AF-A0A2N2D091-F1
#
_cell.length_a   1.000
_cell.length_b   1.000
_cell.length_c   1.000
_cell.angle_alpha   90.00
_cell.angle_beta   90.00
_cell.angle_gamma   90.00
#
_symmetry.space_group_name_H-M   'P 1'
#
loop_
_entity.id
_entity.type
_entity.pdbx_description
1 polymer ?
#
loop_
_entity_poly.entity_id
_entity_poly.type
_entity_poly.pdbx_seq_one_letter_code
_entity_poly.pdbx_strand_id
1 'polypeptide(L)'
;MFNIGPWELALILLVALIVVGPGKLPEVAKSIGKGINEFKKVTTGYKKEFQDAMDGVESPVKQLVEEPQMAPAPLEKQEDPILNMANSFESTVLEKKEEAAKADTVSVPAKEQ
;
A
#
# COMPACT_ATOMS: atom_id res chain seq x y z
N MET A 1 11.92 -8.33 9.84
CA MET A 1 12.40 -9.44 10.71
C MET A 1 12.57 -8.95 12.14
N PHE A 2 11.46 -8.77 12.87
CA PHE A 2 11.44 -8.63 14.33
C PHE A 2 10.04 -9.07 14.75
N ASN A 3 9.85 -10.38 14.84
CA ASN A 3 8.61 -10.97 15.35
C ASN A 3 8.69 -10.97 16.88
N ILE A 4 8.82 -9.78 17.49
CA ILE A 4 8.69 -9.65 18.94
C ILE A 4 7.20 -9.70 19.25
N GLY A 5 6.80 -10.77 19.93
CA GLY A 5 5.48 -10.88 20.50
C GLY A 5 5.40 -10.15 21.85
N PRO A 6 4.19 -10.05 22.40
CA PRO A 6 3.97 -9.51 23.73
C PRO A 6 4.78 -10.25 24.81
N TRP A 7 5.03 -11.55 24.60
CA TRP A 7 5.74 -12.40 25.55
C TRP A 7 7.25 -12.08 25.59
N GLU A 8 7.88 -11.96 24.43
CA GLU A 8 9.28 -11.56 24.30
C GLU A 8 9.50 -10.14 24.84
N LEU A 9 8.57 -9.23 24.53
CA LEU A 9 8.62 -7.87 25.07
C LEU A 9 8.53 -7.85 26.60
N ALA A 10 7.63 -8.65 27.19
CA ALA A 10 7.50 -8.76 28.65
C ALA A 10 8.78 -9.30 29.31
N LEU A 11 9.46 -10.25 28.67
CA LEU A 11 10.71 -10.84 29.17
C LEU A 11 11.86 -9.82 29.17
N ILE A 12 11.97 -9.01 28.12
CA ILE A 12 12.92 -7.89 28.06
C ILE A 12 12.57 -6.84 29.11
N LEU A 13 11.28 -6.52 29.26
CA LEU A 13 10.78 -5.58 30.27
C LEU A 13 11.12 -6.07 31.67
N LEU A 14 11.01 -7.37 31.95
CA LEU A 14 11.37 -7.96 33.24
C LEU A 14 12.86 -7.79 33.56
N VAL A 15 13.74 -8.01 32.59
CA VAL A 15 15.19 -7.78 32.77
C VAL A 15 15.47 -6.29 32.99
N ALA A 16 14.84 -5.41 32.20
CA ALA A 16 14.97 -3.97 32.38
C ALA A 16 14.43 -3.50 33.75
N LEU A 17 13.33 -4.10 34.23
CA LEU A 17 12.75 -3.86 35.55
C LEU A 17 13.70 -4.26 36.68
N ILE A 18 14.51 -5.31 36.53
CA ILE A 18 15.50 -5.70 37.53
C ILE A 18 16.65 -4.69 37.57
N VAL A 19 17.13 -4.26 36.39
CA VAL A 19 18.26 -3.32 36.28
C VAL A 19 17.87 -1.92 36.76
N VAL A 20 16.70 -1.43 36.34
CA VAL A 20 16.23 -0.07 36.61
C VAL A 20 15.41 0.00 37.90
N GLY A 21 14.60 -1.04 38.17
CA GLY A 21 13.65 -1.12 39.28
C GLY A 21 12.19 -0.86 38.85
N PRO A 22 11.21 -1.64 39.36
CA PRO A 22 9.78 -1.44 39.06
C PRO A 22 9.22 -0.10 39.51
N GLY A 23 9.78 0.49 40.57
CA GLY A 23 9.39 1.83 41.02
C GLY A 23 9.98 2.95 40.16
N LYS A 24 11.08 2.70 39.46
CA LYS A 24 11.82 3.72 38.69
C LYS A 24 11.35 3.84 37.24
N LEU A 25 10.90 2.75 36.61
CA LEU A 25 10.27 2.83 35.29
C LEU A 25 9.12 3.84 35.18
N PRO A 26 8.11 3.85 36.08
CA PRO A 26 7.03 4.83 35.99
C PRO A 26 7.51 6.27 36.25
N GLU A 27 8.56 6.45 37.06
CA GLU A 27 9.17 7.77 37.33
C GLU A 27 9.89 8.31 36.08
N VAL A 28 10.67 7.47 35.40
CA VAL A 28 11.35 7.78 34.14
C VAL A 28 10.32 8.03 33.03
N ALA A 29 9.32 7.15 32.89
CA ALA A 29 8.26 7.31 31.90
C ALA A 29 7.45 8.61 32.11
N LYS A 30 7.14 8.97 33.37
CA LYS A 30 6.49 10.25 33.67
C LYS A 30 7.35 11.45 33.28
N SER A 31 8.66 11.38 33.54
CA SER A 31 9.59 12.48 33.21
C SER A 31 9.73 12.67 31.70
N ILE A 32 9.93 11.57 30.96
CA ILE A 32 9.96 11.57 29.50
C ILE A 32 8.61 12.02 28.93
N GLY A 33 7.50 11.52 29.48
CA GLY A 33 6.15 11.86 29.04
C GLY A 33 5.83 13.36 29.19
N LYS A 34 6.27 13.98 30.28
CA LYS A 34 6.17 15.44 30.45
C LYS A 34 6.97 16.20 29.39
N GLY A 35 8.22 15.80 29.15
CA GLY A 35 9.07 16.42 28.12
C GLY A 35 8.48 16.30 26.70
N ILE A 36 7.98 15.12 26.33
CA ILE A 36 7.29 14.92 25.04
C ILE A 36 6.03 15.79 24.95
N ASN A 37 5.25 15.88 26.03
CA ASN A 37 4.02 16.68 26.04
C ASN A 37 4.30 18.19 25.89
N GLU A 38 5.33 18.69 26.58
CA GLU A 38 5.79 20.07 26.43
C GLU A 38 6.34 20.34 25.02
N PHE A 39 7.18 19.44 24.50
CA PHE A 39 7.70 19.53 23.13
C PHE A 39 6.57 19.55 22.09
N LYS A 40 5.54 18.71 22.26
CA LYS A 40 4.35 18.72 21.41
C LYS A 40 3.60 20.04 21.47
N LYS A 41 3.35 20.59 22.68
CA LYS A 41 2.64 21.87 22.84
C LYS A 41 3.38 23.01 22.14
N VAL A 42 4.69 23.07 22.32
CA VAL A 42 5.57 24.05 21.68
C VAL A 42 5.53 23.89 20.16
N THR A 43 5.69 22.67 19.65
CA THR A 43 5.65 22.37 18.21
C THR A 43 4.28 22.70 17.60
N THR A 44 3.18 22.39 18.30
CA THR A 44 1.82 22.73 17.83
C THR A 44 1.57 24.22 17.82
N GLY A 45 2.07 24.96 18.82
CA GLY A 45 2.03 26.43 18.85
C GLY A 45 2.75 27.02 17.63
N TYR A 46 4.00 26.62 17.40
CA TYR A 46 4.77 27.07 16.24
C TYR A 46 4.14 26.66 14.91
N LYS A 47 3.58 25.46 14.80
CA LYS A 47 2.89 25.03 13.57
C LYS A 47 1.69 25.93 13.26
N LYS A 48 0.95 26.35 14.28
CA LYS A 48 -0.18 27.26 14.11
C LYS A 48 0.28 28.66 13.70
N GLU A 49 1.27 29.22 14.39
CA GLU A 49 1.83 30.54 14.04
C GLU A 49 2.48 30.55 12.64
N PHE A 50 3.19 29.47 12.28
CA PHE A 50 3.77 29.30 10.96
C PHE A 50 2.70 29.14 9.88
N GLN A 51 1.64 28.36 10.15
CA GLN A 51 0.50 28.21 9.24
C GLN A 51 -0.25 29.54 9.07
N ASP A 52 -0.52 30.27 10.15
CA ASP A 52 -1.15 31.60 10.10
C ASP A 52 -0.27 32.60 9.31
N ALA A 53 1.06 32.51 9.41
CA ALA A 53 1.99 33.33 8.64
C ALA A 53 2.08 32.94 7.14
N MET A 54 1.92 31.66 6.81
CA MET A 54 1.89 31.18 5.42
C MET A 54 0.53 31.42 4.75
N ASP A 55 -0.57 31.21 5.48
CA ASP A 55 -1.93 31.50 5.01
C ASP A 55 -2.13 33.01 4.76
N GLY A 56 -1.36 33.88 5.46
CA GLY A 56 -1.30 35.32 5.21
C GLY A 56 -0.61 35.73 3.90
N VAL A 57 0.05 34.81 3.19
CA VAL A 57 0.74 35.06 1.91
C VAL A 57 -0.05 34.47 0.72
N GLU A 58 -1.06 33.62 0.94
CA GLU A 58 -1.81 32.96 -0.13
C GLU A 58 -3.34 33.10 0.02
N SER A 59 -3.88 34.23 -0.44
CA SER A 59 -5.15 34.23 -1.18
C SER A 59 -4.81 34.21 -2.68
N PRO A 60 -5.49 33.49 -3.60
CA PRO A 60 -6.64 32.58 -3.51
C PRO A 60 -6.48 31.31 -4.40
N VAL A 61 -6.28 30.10 -3.84
CA VAL A 61 -6.32 28.84 -4.64
C VAL A 61 -7.53 27.95 -4.29
N LYS A 62 -8.34 28.34 -3.30
CA LYS A 62 -9.47 27.52 -2.83
C LYS A 62 -10.76 27.65 -3.64
N GLN A 63 -10.75 28.41 -4.74
CA GLN A 63 -11.92 28.64 -5.59
C GLN A 63 -12.08 27.62 -6.74
N LEU A 64 -11.31 26.51 -6.73
CA LEU A 64 -11.41 25.43 -7.73
C LEU A 64 -11.86 24.08 -7.14
N VAL A 65 -12.28 24.02 -5.88
CA VAL A 65 -12.79 22.77 -5.26
C VAL A 65 -14.18 23.00 -4.65
N GLU A 66 -15.02 23.69 -5.39
CA GLU A 66 -16.46 23.73 -5.14
C GLU A 66 -17.18 23.23 -6.40
N GLU A 67 -17.15 21.92 -6.59
CA GLU A 67 -18.25 21.23 -7.28
C GLU A 67 -18.96 20.35 -6.25
N PRO A 68 -20.03 20.86 -5.62
CA PRO A 68 -20.99 20.03 -4.93
C PRO A 68 -22.01 19.57 -5.96
N GLN A 69 -21.97 18.29 -6.33
CA GLN A 69 -23.14 17.42 -6.60
C GLN A 69 -22.76 16.25 -7.51
N MET A 70 -22.74 15.04 -6.97
CA MET A 70 -23.76 14.05 -7.35
C MET A 70 -23.76 12.86 -6.39
N ALA A 71 -24.96 12.33 -6.22
CA ALA A 71 -25.37 11.28 -5.31
C ALA A 71 -24.52 9.99 -5.35
N PRO A 72 -24.59 9.16 -4.28
CA PRO A 72 -24.09 7.80 -4.35
C PRO A 72 -24.96 7.00 -5.33
N ALA A 73 -24.44 6.78 -6.54
CA ALA A 73 -24.95 5.79 -7.48
C ALA A 73 -24.21 4.45 -7.28
N PRO A 74 -24.89 3.32 -7.50
CA PRO A 74 -24.69 2.07 -6.76
C PRO A 74 -23.38 1.35 -7.03
N LEU A 75 -22.93 0.61 -6.02
CA LEU A 75 -21.94 -0.46 -6.16
C LEU A 75 -22.42 -1.45 -7.22
N GLU A 76 -21.81 -1.41 -8.42
CA GLU A 76 -21.93 -2.47 -9.40
C GLU A 76 -20.53 -2.98 -9.76
N LYS A 77 -20.34 -4.23 -9.38
CA LYS A 77 -19.18 -5.13 -9.54
C LYS A 77 -18.23 -4.77 -10.69
N GLN A 78 -17.02 -4.41 -10.32
CA GLN A 78 -15.84 -4.62 -11.16
C GLN A 78 -15.58 -6.13 -11.19
N GLU A 79 -15.99 -6.79 -12.27
CA GLU A 79 -15.62 -8.18 -12.55
C GLU A 79 -14.14 -8.23 -12.96
N ASP A 80 -13.42 -9.20 -12.39
CA ASP A 80 -11.96 -9.25 -12.36
C ASP A 80 -11.32 -9.27 -13.77
N PRO A 81 -10.46 -8.29 -14.13
CA PRO A 81 -9.81 -8.23 -15.44
C PRO A 81 -8.83 -9.38 -15.71
N ILE A 82 -8.54 -10.20 -14.70
CA ILE A 82 -7.64 -11.35 -14.79
C ILE A 82 -8.30 -12.51 -15.54
N LEU A 83 -9.62 -12.68 -15.43
CA LEU A 83 -10.33 -13.81 -16.02
C LEU A 83 -10.47 -13.68 -17.56
N ASN A 84 -10.59 -12.45 -18.06
CA ASN A 84 -10.69 -12.16 -19.50
C ASN A 84 -9.33 -12.31 -20.21
N MET A 85 -8.24 -12.10 -19.47
CA MET A 85 -6.90 -12.35 -19.99
C MET A 85 -6.69 -13.84 -20.25
N ALA A 86 -7.11 -14.71 -19.32
CA ALA A 86 -6.96 -16.16 -19.45
C ALA A 86 -7.69 -16.73 -20.69
N ASN A 87 -8.90 -16.24 -20.98
CA ASN A 87 -9.70 -16.69 -22.12
C ASN A 87 -9.17 -16.20 -23.49
N SER A 88 -8.40 -15.11 -23.52
CA SER A 88 -7.77 -14.60 -24.75
C SER A 88 -6.52 -15.40 -25.15
N PHE A 89 -5.89 -16.12 -24.21
CA PHE A 89 -4.73 -16.96 -24.51
C PHE A 89 -5.14 -18.33 -25.05
N GLU A 90 -6.23 -18.94 -24.56
CA GLU A 90 -6.70 -20.24 -25.08
C GLU A 90 -7.17 -20.17 -26.54
N SER A 91 -7.83 -19.07 -26.94
CA SER A 91 -8.28 -18.87 -28.32
C SER A 91 -7.14 -18.71 -29.33
N THR A 92 -5.97 -18.20 -28.89
CA THR A 92 -4.77 -18.07 -29.74
C THR A 92 -4.01 -19.40 -29.92
N VAL A 93 -4.13 -20.33 -28.98
CA VAL A 93 -3.40 -21.62 -29.01
C VAL A 93 -4.15 -22.69 -29.80
N LEU A 94 -5.49 -22.61 -29.87
CA LEU A 94 -6.31 -23.58 -30.61
C LEU A 94 -6.39 -23.28 -32.12
N GLU A 95 -6.23 -22.02 -32.55
CA GLU A 95 -6.25 -21.66 -33.98
C GLU A 95 -5.00 -22.17 -34.74
N LYS A 96 -3.86 -22.34 -34.06
CA LYS A 96 -2.61 -22.82 -34.69
C LYS A 96 -2.55 -24.34 -34.93
N LYS A 97 -3.54 -25.11 -34.46
CA LYS A 97 -3.52 -26.59 -34.57
C LYS A 97 -4.31 -27.14 -35.77
N GLU A 98 -5.11 -26.31 -36.45
CA GLU A 98 -6.00 -26.80 -37.52
C GLU A 98 -5.44 -26.62 -38.95
N GLU A 99 -4.43 -25.76 -39.16
CA GLU A 99 -3.85 -25.50 -40.50
C GLU A 99 -2.79 -26.54 -40.97
N ALA A 100 -2.41 -27.51 -40.13
CA ALA A 100 -1.40 -28.52 -40.48
C ALA A 100 -1.97 -29.85 -41.02
N ALA A 101 -3.27 -29.93 -41.31
CA ALA A 101 -3.92 -31.18 -41.71
C ALA A 101 -4.90 -31.00 -42.87
N LYS A 102 -4.42 -30.59 -44.06
CA LYS A 102 -4.99 -30.92 -45.39
C LYS A 102 -4.20 -30.23 -46.52
N ALA A 103 -3.21 -30.92 -47.08
CA ALA A 103 -2.79 -30.78 -48.48
C ALA A 103 -1.91 -31.97 -48.84
N ASP A 104 -2.60 -33.08 -49.08
CA ASP A 104 -2.11 -34.28 -49.72
C ASP A 104 -1.68 -34.00 -51.18
N THR A 105 -0.85 -34.90 -51.70
CA THR A 105 -0.70 -35.26 -53.13
C THR A 105 0.14 -34.40 -54.12
N VAL A 106 1.22 -35.07 -54.54
CA VAL A 106 1.70 -35.24 -55.93
C VAL A 106 2.80 -34.31 -56.43
N SER A 107 4.05 -34.82 -56.40
CA SER A 107 4.84 -35.09 -57.62
C SER A 107 6.12 -35.88 -57.31
N VAL A 108 6.12 -37.15 -57.70
CA VAL A 108 7.28 -38.06 -57.85
C VAL A 108 7.96 -37.70 -59.19
N PRO A 109 9.31 -37.58 -59.28
CA PRO A 109 10.13 -38.73 -59.74
C PRO A 109 11.57 -38.83 -59.18
N ALA A 110 12.00 -40.08 -59.03
CA ALA A 110 13.31 -40.68 -59.37
C ALA A 110 14.57 -39.80 -59.42
N LYS A 111 15.68 -40.26 -58.81
CA LYS A 111 16.67 -41.18 -59.42
C LYS A 111 17.92 -41.30 -58.52
N GLU A 112 18.54 -42.49 -58.57
CA GLU A 112 19.93 -42.90 -58.27
C GLU A 112 20.93 -41.78 -57.91
N GLN A 113 21.85 -41.91 -56.95
CA GLN A 113 22.74 -43.04 -56.65
C GLN A 113 23.06 -43.15 -55.15
#